data_AF-A0A845RAY3-F1
#
_entry.id   AF-A0A845RAY3-F1
#
_cell.length_a   1.000
_cell.length_b   1.000
_cell.length_c   1.000
_cell.angle_alpha   90.00
_cell.angle_beta   90.00
_cell.angle_gamma   90.00
#
_symmetry.space_group_name_H-M   'P 1'
#
loop_
_entity.id
_entity.type
_entity.pdbx_description
1 polymer ?
#
loop_
_entity_poly.entity_id
_entity_poly.type
_entity_poly.pdbx_seq_one_letter_code
_entity_poly.pdbx_strand_id
1 'polypeptide(L)'
;MTSCIVLTVYSRRRPIKFPFIFLLQSEAAHRKVQFKVQFIWYSVGRVQRGGTPMYVLMDLEWFCTDQRNMFPTQIAALRVDKNWQRLDLFFSRIKTECANTPDWTHMAFSGGAPEDFLSAPALSKVLRDFRVWLHKDDVLCWWAEEAPKIFKQLHTPLLQTPVLQAPPAVPHRVLLDHVSPVLASKGIKQENPYKIAAALELAVHAPAHCSEHDVLTIRTVLQALDFPQENLGKRAKRRTGRYSSRQDPVHADMPYQLDATTGLLHRKDCDDIPDGAVLSGFASFKPCFNGKARPCPRLTEEYRSAKRKRKQNTIARSQYNFVYVKTSPVFHRRDCSRILSANSIMGSIFYEGCTKTGRRPCRLCKPSALEPVKVPEKIYAPVKPSRRPFQKNLPNPEQRAIQRLKQSQEERRNAQLDAMTDQERADLFTLTQPGYAFWAAAGYQTFHRRDCRKLKGLSNLKGFSRFSDASRAGYTPCKLCKPTKKQDMIYSIPITSQKRQDESVQDLVALCEENQFTYSREAGYFTIRTPLGRWRIHLNCNPIVVDHINLTTTPDNPLLYHRQPRLFLSLADIFSYIKRHDKKLLDLKRQPLEAT
;
A
#
# COMPACT_ATOMS: atom_id res chain seq x y z
N MET A 1 7.72 57.40 4.76
CA MET A 1 8.02 57.04 6.16
C MET A 1 6.75 56.47 6.78
N THR A 2 6.69 55.17 7.05
CA THR A 2 5.51 54.55 7.65
C THR A 2 5.74 54.43 9.15
N SER A 3 5.12 55.31 9.93
CA SER A 3 5.20 55.32 11.39
C SER A 3 4.14 54.38 11.96
N CYS A 4 4.54 53.36 12.71
CA CYS A 4 3.63 52.51 13.50
C CYS A 4 3.25 53.25 14.79
N ILE A 5 1.97 53.54 14.99
CA ILE A 5 1.44 53.99 16.29
C ILE A 5 0.69 52.80 16.91
N VAL A 6 1.19 52.31 18.06
CA VAL A 6 0.57 51.26 18.86
C VAL A 6 -0.16 51.93 20.03
N LEU A 7 -1.50 51.94 20.01
CA LEU A 7 -2.31 52.37 21.16
C LEU A 7 -2.72 51.15 21.99
N THR A 8 -2.42 51.16 23.28
CA THR A 8 -2.74 50.08 24.22
C THR A 8 -3.96 50.48 25.05
N VAL A 9 -5.06 49.72 24.95
CA VAL A 9 -6.26 49.91 25.77
C VAL A 9 -6.18 48.98 27.00
N TYR A 10 -6.23 49.55 28.20
CA TYR A 10 -6.21 48.79 29.46
C TYR A 10 -7.64 48.41 29.89
N SER A 11 -7.90 47.10 30.05
CA SER A 11 -9.08 46.58 30.76
C SER A 11 -8.63 45.93 32.07
N ARG A 12 -9.29 46.28 33.20
CA ARG A 12 -8.88 45.93 34.58
C ARG A 12 -9.00 44.46 34.97
N ARG A 13 -9.38 43.53 34.06
CA ARG A 13 -9.39 42.10 34.37
C ARG A 13 -8.90 41.28 33.16
N ARG A 14 -7.59 40.98 33.19
CA ARG A 14 -6.77 40.13 32.28
C ARG A 14 -6.46 40.75 30.90
N PRO A 15 -5.18 41.04 30.58
CA PRO A 15 -4.80 41.60 29.29
C PRO A 15 -4.75 40.50 28.21
N ILE A 16 -5.51 40.68 27.13
CA ILE A 16 -5.38 39.92 25.89
C ILE A 16 -4.84 40.89 24.84
N LYS A 17 -3.64 40.66 24.32
CA LYS A 17 -3.05 41.45 23.22
C LYS A 17 -3.53 40.86 21.88
N PHE A 18 -4.27 41.63 21.09
CA PHE A 18 -4.51 41.33 19.67
C PHE A 18 -3.86 42.44 18.83
N PRO A 19 -2.99 42.14 17.85
CA PRO A 19 -2.60 43.12 16.86
C PRO A 19 -3.65 43.16 15.74
N PHE A 20 -4.35 44.29 15.61
CA PHE A 20 -5.09 44.62 14.39
C PHE A 20 -4.17 45.42 13.49
N ILE A 21 -3.99 44.99 12.24
CA ILE A 21 -3.30 45.77 11.20
C ILE A 21 -4.40 46.36 10.30
N PHE A 22 -4.51 47.69 10.29
CA PHE A 22 -5.30 48.42 9.30
C PHE A 22 -4.37 48.91 8.19
N LEU A 23 -4.69 48.58 6.93
CA LEU A 23 -4.09 49.20 5.75
C LEU A 23 -4.86 50.50 5.44
N LEU A 24 -4.21 51.64 5.64
CA LEU A 24 -4.71 52.95 5.17
C LEU A 24 -3.87 53.37 3.96
N GLN A 25 -4.49 53.47 2.79
CA GLN A 25 -3.94 54.21 1.65
C GLN A 25 -4.20 55.70 1.89
N SER A 26 -3.16 56.51 1.83
CA SER A 26 -3.25 57.97 1.93
C SER A 26 -3.32 58.61 0.55
N GLU A 27 -4.31 59.47 0.33
CA GLU A 27 -4.17 60.60 -0.59
C GLU A 27 -4.04 61.88 0.26
N ALA A 28 -3.04 62.69 -0.08
CA ALA A 28 -2.67 63.87 0.66
C ALA A 28 -3.60 65.05 0.32
N ALA A 29 -4.31 65.58 1.32
CA ALA A 29 -4.59 67.01 1.44
C ALA A 29 -5.04 67.34 2.86
N HIS A 30 -4.41 68.37 3.43
CA HIS A 30 -4.66 68.91 4.76
C HIS A 30 -6.15 69.16 5.04
N ARG A 31 -6.70 68.54 6.10
CA ARG A 31 -7.62 69.14 7.10
C ARG A 31 -8.08 68.05 8.08
N LYS A 32 -8.14 68.40 9.38
CA LYS A 32 -8.54 67.55 10.50
C LYS A 32 -9.90 66.85 10.21
N VAL A 33 -9.94 65.52 10.22
CA VAL A 33 -11.18 64.75 10.20
C VAL A 33 -11.39 64.12 11.59
N GLN A 34 -12.41 64.58 12.32
CA GLN A 34 -12.94 63.91 13.51
C GLN A 34 -13.82 62.75 13.06
N PHE A 35 -13.47 61.51 13.43
CA PHE A 35 -14.32 60.34 13.22
C PHE A 35 -15.22 60.13 14.44
N LYS A 36 -16.54 60.31 14.25
CA LYS A 36 -17.57 60.02 15.24
C LYS A 36 -17.96 58.54 15.09
N VAL A 37 -17.48 57.67 15.98
CA VAL A 37 -17.84 56.25 16.01
C VAL A 37 -19.12 56.08 16.82
N GLN A 38 -20.23 55.79 16.14
CA GLN A 38 -21.52 55.51 16.77
C GLN A 38 -21.61 54.01 17.10
N PHE A 39 -21.57 53.68 18.39
CA PHE A 39 -21.79 52.32 18.88
C PHE A 39 -23.28 52.02 18.88
N ILE A 40 -23.76 51.23 17.91
CA ILE A 40 -25.10 50.65 17.98
C ILE A 40 -25.02 49.36 18.80
N TRP A 41 -25.48 49.45 20.04
CA TRP A 41 -25.76 48.30 20.90
C TRP A 41 -26.99 47.57 20.36
N TYR A 42 -26.80 46.41 19.75
CA TYR A 42 -27.89 45.44 19.65
C TYR A 42 -27.95 44.64 20.95
N SER A 43 -29.10 44.78 21.62
CA SER A 43 -29.52 44.06 22.82
C SER A 43 -29.08 42.60 22.79
N VAL A 44 -28.30 42.20 23.80
CA VAL A 44 -28.03 40.80 24.09
C VAL A 44 -29.34 40.21 24.62
N GLY A 45 -30.19 39.76 23.69
CA GLY A 45 -31.17 38.74 24.02
C GLY A 45 -30.41 37.55 24.61
N ARG A 46 -30.84 37.06 25.77
CA ARG A 46 -30.42 35.75 26.27
C ARG A 46 -30.75 34.72 25.18
N VAL A 47 -29.77 34.37 24.36
CA VAL A 47 -29.91 33.25 23.44
C VAL A 47 -29.90 32.00 24.31
N GLN A 48 -31.05 31.35 24.36
CA GLN A 48 -31.24 30.04 24.96
C GLN A 48 -30.12 29.11 24.48
N ARG A 49 -29.46 28.40 25.40
CA ARG A 49 -28.62 27.24 25.06
C ARG A 49 -29.55 26.17 24.46
N GLY A 50 -29.70 26.16 23.15
CA GLY A 50 -30.64 25.27 22.47
C GLY A 50 -30.53 25.29 20.94
N GLY A 51 -29.36 25.60 20.38
CA GLY A 51 -29.13 25.42 18.95
C GLY A 51 -29.08 23.93 18.62
N THR A 52 -29.93 23.44 17.72
CA THR A 52 -29.81 22.10 17.17
C THR A 52 -28.47 21.97 16.44
N PRO A 53 -27.69 20.90 16.67
CA PRO A 53 -26.42 20.71 15.99
C PRO A 53 -26.62 20.71 14.47
N MET A 54 -25.73 21.39 13.75
CA MET A 54 -25.73 21.38 12.29
C MET A 54 -24.89 20.23 11.79
N TYR A 55 -25.44 19.37 10.94
CA TYR A 55 -24.70 18.23 10.40
C TYR A 55 -23.94 18.63 9.13
N VAL A 56 -22.71 18.14 9.02
CA VAL A 56 -21.82 18.38 7.88
C VAL A 56 -21.43 17.02 7.30
N LEU A 57 -21.87 16.73 6.07
CA LEU A 57 -21.48 15.52 5.35
C LEU A 57 -20.04 15.69 4.87
N MET A 58 -19.18 14.76 5.24
CA MET A 58 -17.74 14.80 5.00
C MET A 58 -17.32 13.66 4.09
N ASP A 59 -16.43 13.97 3.16
CA ASP A 59 -15.65 12.98 2.45
C ASP A 59 -14.20 13.44 2.25
N LEU A 60 -13.29 12.48 2.17
CA LEU A 60 -11.86 12.70 2.04
C LEU A 60 -11.31 11.67 1.07
N GLU A 61 -10.63 12.14 0.02
CA GLU A 61 -9.88 11.27 -0.88
C GLU A 61 -8.39 11.30 -0.55
N TRP A 62 -7.73 10.16 -0.68
CA TRP A 62 -6.30 10.00 -0.39
C TRP A 62 -5.71 8.89 -1.24
N PHE A 63 -4.39 8.95 -1.49
CA PHE A 63 -3.66 7.79 -2.00
C PHE A 63 -2.68 7.24 -0.96
N CYS A 64 -2.40 5.95 -1.07
CA CYS A 64 -1.41 5.24 -0.26
C CYS A 64 -0.18 4.92 -1.10
N THR A 65 1.00 5.25 -0.58
CA THR A 65 2.28 4.78 -1.16
C THR A 65 2.55 3.31 -0.79
N ASP A 66 3.49 2.67 -1.49
CA ASP A 66 3.94 1.29 -1.19
C ASP A 66 4.46 1.12 0.26
N GLN A 67 4.90 2.22 0.87
CA GLN A 67 5.34 2.27 2.27
C GLN A 67 4.18 2.48 3.27
N ARG A 68 2.93 2.45 2.80
CA ARG A 68 1.70 2.74 3.55
C ARG A 68 1.60 4.18 4.09
N ASN A 69 2.41 5.11 3.57
CA ASN A 69 2.21 6.53 3.87
C ASN A 69 1.00 7.03 3.08
N MET A 70 0.12 7.78 3.74
CA MET A 70 -1.15 8.26 3.20
C MET A 70 -1.06 9.76 2.91
N PHE A 71 -1.53 10.16 1.75
CA PHE A 71 -1.49 11.56 1.30
C PHE A 71 -2.89 11.98 0.84
N PRO A 72 -3.51 12.97 1.52
CA PRO A 72 -4.83 13.47 1.13
C PRO A 72 -4.73 14.24 -0.19
N THR A 73 -5.75 14.09 -1.02
CA THR A 73 -5.81 14.70 -2.36
C THR A 73 -7.02 15.60 -2.53
N GLN A 74 -8.12 15.31 -1.83
CA GLN A 74 -9.34 16.11 -1.87
C GLN A 74 -10.06 16.04 -0.53
N ILE A 75 -10.74 17.12 -0.16
CA ILE A 75 -11.64 17.17 0.98
C ILE A 75 -12.92 17.89 0.56
N ALA A 76 -14.07 17.33 0.94
CA ALA A 76 -15.36 17.97 0.79
C ALA A 76 -16.13 17.95 2.11
N ALA A 77 -16.86 19.02 2.36
CA ALA A 77 -17.72 19.19 3.51
C ALA A 77 -18.99 19.93 3.08
N LEU A 78 -20.12 19.26 3.19
CA LEU A 78 -21.44 19.76 2.78
C LEU A 78 -22.29 19.98 4.02
N ARG A 79 -22.53 21.25 4.38
CA ARG A 79 -23.43 21.63 5.46
C ARG A 79 -24.86 21.49 4.99
N VAL A 80 -25.70 20.85 5.81
CA VAL A 80 -27.09 20.57 5.47
C VAL A 80 -28.06 21.06 6.53
N ASP A 81 -29.30 21.35 6.11
CA ASP A 81 -30.43 21.59 7.02
C ASP A 81 -31.03 20.29 7.53
N LYS A 82 -32.12 20.38 8.33
CA LYS A 82 -32.85 19.23 8.89
C LYS A 82 -33.40 18.23 7.85
N ASN A 83 -33.61 18.68 6.61
CA ASN A 83 -34.14 17.90 5.49
C ASN A 83 -33.02 17.46 4.53
N TRP A 84 -31.76 17.49 4.98
CA TRP A 84 -30.57 17.23 4.18
C TRP A 84 -30.39 18.19 2.98
N GLN A 85 -31.07 19.33 2.95
CA GLN A 85 -30.87 20.31 1.88
C GLN A 85 -29.52 21.00 2.04
N ARG A 86 -28.85 21.27 0.91
CA ARG A 86 -27.55 21.95 0.91
C ARG A 86 -27.72 23.38 1.40
N LEU A 87 -26.97 23.72 2.44
CA LEU A 87 -26.81 25.10 2.91
C LEU A 87 -25.52 25.72 2.42
N ASP A 88 -24.43 24.96 2.50
CA ASP A 88 -23.10 25.44 2.11
C ASP A 88 -22.18 24.25 1.78
N LEU A 89 -21.18 24.46 0.93
CA LEU A 89 -20.24 23.44 0.49
C LEU A 89 -18.81 23.99 0.51
N PHE A 90 -17.96 23.35 1.29
CA PHE A 90 -16.52 23.48 1.20
C PHE A 90 -15.97 22.32 0.36
N PHE A 91 -15.20 22.64 -0.66
CA PHE A 91 -14.44 21.66 -1.42
C PHE A 91 -13.07 22.22 -1.74
N SER A 92 -12.05 21.39 -1.58
CA SER A 92 -10.71 21.74 -2.03
C SER A 92 -9.96 20.50 -2.48
N ARG A 93 -9.27 20.64 -3.61
CA ARG A 93 -8.13 19.78 -3.95
C ARG A 93 -6.95 20.14 -3.07
N ILE A 94 -6.07 19.18 -2.86
CA ILE A 94 -4.90 19.30 -1.98
C ILE A 94 -3.66 18.95 -2.79
N LYS A 95 -2.69 19.87 -2.77
CA LYS A 95 -1.38 19.61 -3.36
C LYS A 95 -0.61 18.62 -2.53
N THR A 96 -0.19 17.56 -3.18
CA THR A 96 0.54 16.46 -2.56
C THR A 96 2.01 16.86 -2.40
N GLU A 97 2.49 16.97 -1.15
CA GLU A 97 3.91 17.29 -0.85
C GLU A 97 4.84 16.05 -0.92
N CYS A 98 4.43 15.00 -1.63
CA CYS A 98 5.20 13.78 -1.73
C CYS A 98 6.45 14.01 -2.62
N ALA A 99 7.64 13.63 -2.13
CA ALA A 99 8.86 13.63 -2.94
C ALA A 99 8.84 12.59 -4.10
N ASN A 100 7.84 11.69 -4.10
CA ASN A 100 7.57 10.77 -5.18
C ASN A 100 6.38 11.28 -6.01
N THR A 101 6.41 11.04 -7.32
CA THR A 101 5.29 11.37 -8.21
C THR A 101 4.00 10.70 -7.72
N PRO A 102 2.89 11.44 -7.51
CA PRO A 102 1.60 10.86 -7.17
C PRO A 102 1.17 9.82 -8.21
N ASP A 103 0.48 8.77 -7.79
CA ASP A 103 -0.18 7.87 -8.75
C ASP A 103 -1.38 8.61 -9.37
N TRP A 104 -1.10 9.34 -10.45
CA TRP A 104 -2.11 10.08 -11.21
C TRP A 104 -3.24 9.19 -11.71
N THR A 105 -3.03 7.89 -11.83
CA THR A 105 -4.09 6.92 -12.19
C THR A 105 -5.14 6.85 -11.09
N HIS A 106 -4.74 6.88 -9.83
CA HIS A 106 -5.65 6.91 -8.68
C HIS A 106 -6.44 8.22 -8.64
N MET A 107 -5.78 9.33 -8.94
CA MET A 107 -6.39 10.66 -8.93
C MET A 107 -7.28 10.92 -10.15
N ALA A 108 -7.00 10.29 -11.29
CA ALA A 108 -7.85 10.37 -12.49
C ALA A 108 -9.23 9.73 -12.29
N PHE A 109 -9.37 8.75 -11.38
CA PHE A 109 -10.68 8.19 -11.03
C PHE A 109 -11.61 9.25 -10.40
N SER A 110 -11.05 10.29 -9.76
CA SER A 110 -11.81 11.40 -9.18
C SER A 110 -12.20 12.50 -10.19
N GLY A 111 -11.86 12.32 -11.48
CA GLY A 111 -12.22 13.27 -12.55
C GLY A 111 -11.35 14.53 -12.66
N GLY A 112 -10.29 14.67 -11.87
CA GLY A 112 -9.35 15.80 -11.95
C GLY A 112 -8.14 15.53 -12.85
N ALA A 113 -7.69 16.55 -13.58
CA ALA A 113 -6.44 16.50 -14.33
C ALA A 113 -5.22 16.65 -13.41
N PRO A 114 -4.03 16.11 -13.74
CA PRO A 114 -2.84 16.26 -12.89
C PRO A 114 -2.51 17.70 -12.48
N GLU A 115 -2.68 18.62 -13.43
CA GLU A 115 -2.43 20.05 -13.29
C GLU A 115 -3.29 20.65 -12.17
N ASP A 116 -4.52 20.16 -12.00
CA ASP A 116 -5.47 20.63 -11.00
C ASP A 116 -4.99 20.38 -9.56
N PHE A 117 -4.22 19.32 -9.34
CA PHE A 117 -3.69 18.98 -8.02
C PHE A 117 -2.31 19.59 -7.80
N LEU A 118 -1.52 19.80 -8.87
CA LEU A 118 -0.23 20.49 -8.78
C LEU A 118 -0.38 21.99 -8.48
N SER A 119 -1.44 22.59 -9.01
CA SER A 119 -1.82 23.99 -8.78
C SER A 119 -2.64 24.19 -7.49
N ALA A 120 -3.09 23.10 -6.86
CA ALA A 120 -3.90 23.16 -5.64
C ALA A 120 -3.13 23.76 -4.43
N PRO A 121 -3.85 24.26 -3.41
CA PRO A 121 -3.23 24.70 -2.18
C PRO A 121 -2.58 23.55 -1.40
N ALA A 122 -1.51 23.85 -0.65
CA ALA A 122 -0.89 22.91 0.28
C ALA A 122 -1.88 22.48 1.38
N LEU A 123 -1.72 21.26 1.90
CA LEU A 123 -2.59 20.69 2.94
C LEU A 123 -2.78 21.64 4.15
N SER A 124 -1.71 22.30 4.58
CA SER A 124 -1.73 23.24 5.71
C SER A 124 -2.61 24.47 5.46
N LYS A 125 -2.71 24.94 4.21
CA LYS A 125 -3.62 26.02 3.82
C LYS A 125 -5.05 25.52 3.75
N VAL A 126 -5.29 24.38 3.10
CA VAL A 126 -6.63 23.80 2.98
C VAL A 126 -7.27 23.56 4.35
N LEU A 127 -6.52 22.99 5.30
CA LEU A 127 -7.03 22.75 6.66
C LEU A 127 -7.29 24.04 7.45
N ARG A 128 -6.55 25.11 7.17
CA ARG A 128 -6.79 26.44 7.76
C ARG A 128 -8.09 27.04 7.23
N ASP A 129 -8.29 27.01 5.92
CA ASP A 129 -9.49 27.52 5.28
C ASP A 129 -10.71 26.71 5.72
N PHE A 130 -10.58 25.38 5.78
CA PHE A 130 -11.63 24.49 6.28
C PHE A 130 -12.00 24.79 7.74
N ARG A 131 -11.02 25.10 8.60
CA ARG A 131 -11.26 25.50 9.98
C ARG A 131 -12.05 26.80 10.07
N VAL A 132 -11.73 27.80 9.23
CA VAL A 132 -12.47 29.08 9.20
C VAL A 132 -13.90 28.86 8.73
N TRP A 133 -14.11 27.90 7.83
CA TRP A 133 -15.43 27.54 7.32
C TRP A 133 -16.31 26.79 8.35
N LEU A 134 -15.71 26.04 9.29
CA LEU A 134 -16.46 25.28 10.31
C LEU A 134 -17.07 26.18 11.39
N HIS A 135 -18.30 25.86 11.76
CA HIS A 135 -18.98 26.49 12.89
C HIS A 135 -18.76 25.69 14.18
N LYS A 136 -18.92 26.35 15.33
CA LYS A 136 -18.70 25.75 16.65
C LYS A 136 -19.62 24.56 16.95
N ASP A 137 -20.84 24.58 16.40
CA ASP A 137 -21.88 23.59 16.66
C ASP A 137 -22.04 22.57 15.51
N ASP A 138 -21.09 22.57 14.55
CA ASP A 138 -21.07 21.60 13.45
C ASP A 138 -20.78 20.17 13.98
N VAL A 139 -21.37 19.16 13.35
CA VAL A 139 -21.14 17.74 13.61
C VAL A 139 -20.70 17.06 12.30
N LEU A 140 -19.46 16.56 12.28
CA LEU A 140 -18.86 15.97 11.09
C LEU A 140 -19.35 14.54 10.87
N CYS A 141 -20.05 14.31 9.77
CA CYS A 141 -20.68 13.05 9.42
C CYS A 141 -19.96 12.38 8.26
N TRP A 142 -19.41 11.19 8.50
CA TRP A 142 -18.62 10.42 7.54
C TRP A 142 -19.41 9.19 7.13
N TRP A 143 -19.30 8.73 5.88
CA TRP A 143 -19.99 7.51 5.49
C TRP A 143 -19.51 6.28 6.29
N ALA A 144 -18.20 6.07 6.35
CA ALA A 144 -17.56 4.91 6.99
C ALA A 144 -16.45 5.33 7.99
N GLU A 145 -15.90 4.37 8.75
CA GLU A 145 -14.94 4.63 9.83
C GLU A 145 -13.52 4.99 9.36
N GLU A 146 -13.16 4.69 8.12
CA GLU A 146 -11.81 4.83 7.59
C GLU A 146 -11.39 6.31 7.44
N ALA A 147 -12.19 7.09 6.72
CA ALA A 147 -11.94 8.52 6.47
C ALA A 147 -11.76 9.37 7.75
N PRO A 148 -12.60 9.25 8.81
CA PRO A 148 -12.41 10.04 10.03
C PRO A 148 -11.15 9.63 10.82
N LYS A 149 -10.68 8.38 10.72
CA LYS A 149 -9.40 7.96 11.34
C LYS A 149 -8.23 8.66 10.64
N ILE A 150 -8.27 8.75 9.32
CA ILE A 150 -7.24 9.40 8.49
C ILE A 150 -7.24 10.90 8.73
N PHE A 151 -8.41 11.54 8.71
CA PHE A 151 -8.56 12.96 9.00
C PHE A 151 -7.95 13.34 10.36
N LYS A 152 -8.22 12.55 11.42
CA LYS A 152 -7.61 12.74 12.75
C LYS A 152 -6.09 12.60 12.74
N GLN A 153 -5.55 11.63 12.01
CA GLN A 153 -4.10 11.43 11.88
C GLN A 153 -3.41 12.59 11.15
N LEU A 154 -4.02 13.13 10.09
CA LEU A 154 -3.49 14.27 9.34
C LEU A 154 -3.54 15.57 10.14
N HIS A 155 -4.56 15.71 10.99
CA HIS A 155 -4.75 16.89 11.83
C HIS A 155 -3.81 16.91 13.05
N THR A 156 -3.33 15.76 13.54
CA THR A 156 -2.54 15.67 14.79
C THR A 156 -1.14 16.33 14.73
N PRO A 157 -0.33 16.18 13.66
CA PRO A 157 0.99 16.82 13.56
C PRO A 157 0.94 18.34 13.37
N LEU A 158 -0.11 18.87 12.75
CA LEU A 158 -0.28 20.31 12.48
C LEU A 158 -0.72 21.10 13.73
N LEU A 159 -1.10 20.42 14.81
CA LEU A 159 -1.42 21.00 16.12
C LEU A 159 -0.17 21.45 16.91
N GLN A 160 1.04 21.11 16.46
CA GLN A 160 2.29 21.55 17.11
C GLN A 160 2.74 22.94 16.64
N THR A 161 2.05 23.56 15.69
CA THR A 161 2.35 24.92 15.24
C THR A 161 1.61 25.95 16.12
N PRO A 162 2.29 26.92 16.77
CA PRO A 162 1.69 27.83 17.76
C PRO A 162 0.49 28.67 17.29
N VAL A 163 0.31 28.81 15.98
CA VAL A 163 -0.77 29.59 15.34
C VAL A 163 -2.08 28.79 15.22
N LEU A 164 -2.06 27.48 15.48
CA LEU A 164 -3.20 26.57 15.33
C LEU A 164 -3.60 25.96 16.68
N GLN A 165 -4.02 26.81 17.63
CA GLN A 165 -4.67 26.34 18.86
C GLN A 165 -5.76 25.33 18.50
N ALA A 166 -5.78 24.16 19.15
CA ALA A 166 -6.64 23.04 18.82
C ALA A 166 -8.10 23.48 18.59
N PRO A 167 -8.81 22.96 17.56
CA PRO A 167 -10.23 23.18 17.44
C PRO A 167 -10.94 22.72 18.72
N PRO A 168 -12.10 23.29 19.08
CA PRO A 168 -13.03 22.59 19.96
C PRO A 168 -13.25 21.20 19.37
N ALA A 169 -13.28 20.15 20.19
CA ALA A 169 -13.45 18.78 19.72
C ALA A 169 -14.77 18.66 18.94
N VAL A 170 -14.72 18.84 17.62
CA VAL A 170 -15.90 18.77 16.76
C VAL A 170 -16.36 17.32 16.77
N PRO A 171 -17.61 17.02 17.17
CA PRO A 171 -18.09 15.65 17.25
C PRO A 171 -18.12 15.01 15.86
N HIS A 172 -17.71 13.75 15.79
CA HIS A 172 -17.79 12.94 14.56
C HIS A 172 -18.93 11.91 14.65
N ARG A 173 -19.55 11.59 13.52
CA ARG A 173 -20.56 10.53 13.34
C ARG A 173 -20.24 9.68 12.12
N VAL A 174 -20.53 8.38 12.20
CA VAL A 174 -20.37 7.42 11.09
C VAL A 174 -21.75 7.04 10.60
N LEU A 175 -22.17 7.58 9.46
CA LEU A 175 -23.52 7.49 8.93
C LEU A 175 -23.98 6.05 8.72
N LEU A 176 -23.10 5.19 8.18
CA LEU A 176 -23.45 3.81 7.86
C LEU A 176 -23.96 3.02 9.08
N ASP A 177 -23.45 3.28 10.28
CA ASP A 177 -23.92 2.64 11.51
C ASP A 177 -25.37 3.03 11.87
N HIS A 178 -25.79 4.24 11.49
CA HIS A 178 -27.14 4.73 11.75
C HIS A 178 -28.11 4.43 10.60
N VAL A 179 -27.61 4.37 9.37
CA VAL A 179 -28.41 4.15 8.14
C VAL A 179 -28.67 2.65 7.90
N SER A 180 -27.78 1.75 8.35
CA SER A 180 -27.90 0.29 8.14
C SER A 180 -29.26 -0.31 8.55
N PRO A 181 -29.87 0.03 9.70
CA PRO A 181 -31.20 -0.48 10.06
C PRO A 181 -32.30 -0.06 9.08
N VAL A 182 -32.22 1.16 8.55
CA VAL A 182 -33.18 1.69 7.57
C VAL A 182 -33.02 0.96 6.22
N LEU A 183 -31.78 0.74 5.77
CA LEU A 183 -31.50 -0.04 4.56
C LEU A 183 -32.07 -1.47 4.68
N ALA A 184 -31.84 -2.13 5.81
CA ALA A 184 -32.36 -3.46 6.07
C ALA A 184 -33.90 -3.51 6.03
N SER A 185 -34.57 -2.51 6.62
CA SER A 185 -36.04 -2.41 6.58
C SER A 185 -36.61 -2.24 5.17
N LYS A 186 -35.83 -1.64 4.26
CA LYS A 186 -36.18 -1.46 2.85
C LYS A 186 -35.66 -2.60 1.96
N GLY A 187 -35.08 -3.67 2.53
CA GLY A 187 -34.56 -4.82 1.77
C GLY A 187 -33.28 -4.55 0.99
N ILE A 188 -32.62 -3.41 1.20
CA ILE A 188 -31.41 -3.01 0.48
C ILE A 188 -30.20 -3.65 1.16
N LYS A 189 -29.47 -4.49 0.42
CA LYS A 189 -28.29 -5.24 0.93
C LYS A 189 -26.97 -4.51 0.69
N GLN A 190 -26.99 -3.45 -0.11
CA GLN A 190 -25.82 -2.69 -0.51
C GLN A 190 -25.46 -1.65 0.56
N GLU A 191 -24.16 -1.49 0.84
CA GLU A 191 -23.66 -0.55 1.87
C GLU A 191 -22.84 0.62 1.29
N ASN A 192 -22.61 0.62 -0.02
CA ASN A 192 -21.89 1.69 -0.71
C ASN A 192 -22.91 2.73 -1.23
N PRO A 193 -22.68 4.05 -1.05
CA PRO A 193 -23.65 5.09 -1.42
C PRO A 193 -24.09 5.01 -2.88
N TYR A 194 -23.16 4.81 -3.81
CA TYR A 194 -23.46 4.70 -5.24
C TYR A 194 -24.29 3.46 -5.58
N LYS A 195 -24.02 2.34 -4.89
CA LYS A 195 -24.82 1.11 -5.09
C LYS A 195 -26.21 1.21 -4.47
N ILE A 196 -26.34 1.94 -3.35
CA ILE A 196 -27.64 2.24 -2.74
C ILE A 196 -28.43 3.17 -3.65
N ALA A 197 -27.79 4.23 -4.16
CA ALA A 197 -28.40 5.14 -5.13
C ALA A 197 -28.87 4.40 -6.38
N ALA A 198 -28.06 3.49 -6.93
CA ALA A 198 -28.46 2.66 -8.06
C ALA A 198 -29.64 1.72 -7.73
N ALA A 199 -29.67 1.12 -6.53
CA ALA A 199 -30.78 0.28 -6.09
C ALA A 199 -32.08 1.06 -5.84
N LEU A 200 -31.96 2.37 -5.60
CA LEU A 200 -33.07 3.30 -5.43
C LEU A 200 -33.37 4.09 -6.72
N GLU A 201 -32.73 3.74 -7.84
CA GLU A 201 -32.88 4.40 -9.15
C GLU A 201 -32.64 5.92 -9.12
N LEU A 202 -31.72 6.36 -8.25
CA LEU A 202 -31.37 7.77 -8.07
C LEU A 202 -30.28 8.19 -9.06
N ALA A 203 -30.39 9.44 -9.55
CA ALA A 203 -29.31 10.08 -10.28
C ALA A 203 -28.10 10.29 -9.35
N VAL A 204 -26.93 9.83 -9.79
CA VAL A 204 -25.66 9.97 -9.06
C VAL A 204 -24.76 10.99 -9.72
N HIS A 205 -23.99 11.70 -8.90
CA HIS A 205 -22.95 12.60 -9.40
C HIS A 205 -21.73 11.77 -9.80
N ALA A 206 -21.22 11.96 -11.02
CA ALA A 206 -20.10 11.21 -11.56
C ALA A 206 -18.93 12.16 -11.89
N PRO A 207 -17.67 11.72 -11.72
CA PRO A 207 -17.27 10.37 -11.35
C PRO A 207 -17.32 10.11 -9.84
N ALA A 208 -17.46 8.83 -9.48
CA ALA A 208 -17.27 8.36 -8.11
C ALA A 208 -15.80 8.47 -7.67
N HIS A 209 -15.54 8.50 -6.37
CA HIS A 209 -14.21 8.78 -5.80
C HIS A 209 -13.76 10.22 -6.01
N CYS A 210 -14.72 11.14 -6.11
CA CYS A 210 -14.51 12.57 -6.10
C CYS A 210 -15.22 13.10 -4.86
N SER A 211 -14.48 13.67 -3.91
CA SER A 211 -15.06 13.94 -2.58
C SER A 211 -16.28 14.86 -2.64
N GLU A 212 -16.31 15.80 -3.59
CA GLU A 212 -17.47 16.67 -3.83
C GLU A 212 -18.70 15.88 -4.31
N HIS A 213 -18.53 14.97 -5.27
CA HIS A 213 -19.62 14.12 -5.76
C HIS A 213 -20.06 13.10 -4.73
N ASP A 214 -19.14 12.58 -3.93
CA ASP A 214 -19.41 11.61 -2.89
C ASP A 214 -20.30 12.20 -1.80
N VAL A 215 -20.03 13.43 -1.31
CA VAL A 215 -20.91 14.09 -0.33
C VAL A 215 -22.28 14.44 -0.89
N LEU A 216 -22.37 14.80 -2.18
CA LEU A 216 -23.64 15.05 -2.86
C LEU A 216 -24.45 13.76 -3.05
N THR A 217 -23.78 12.65 -3.39
CA THR A 217 -24.41 11.33 -3.52
C THR A 217 -24.90 10.82 -2.17
N ILE A 218 -24.11 10.99 -1.10
CA ILE A 218 -24.54 10.68 0.28
C ILE A 218 -25.79 11.48 0.63
N ARG A 219 -25.83 12.78 0.33
CA ARG A 219 -27.01 13.62 0.56
C ARG A 219 -28.24 13.05 -0.17
N THR A 220 -28.13 12.77 -1.46
CA THR A 220 -29.24 12.24 -2.28
C THR A 220 -29.75 10.91 -1.73
N VAL A 221 -28.86 10.03 -1.28
CA VAL A 221 -29.23 8.75 -0.62
C VAL A 221 -29.97 9.01 0.70
N LEU A 222 -29.48 9.91 1.55
CA LEU A 222 -30.13 10.22 2.83
C LEU A 222 -31.53 10.83 2.64
N GLN A 223 -31.72 11.66 1.61
CA GLN A 223 -33.02 12.22 1.24
C GLN A 223 -33.99 11.14 0.75
N ALA A 224 -33.54 10.26 -0.16
CA ALA A 224 -34.38 9.19 -0.69
C ALA A 224 -34.76 8.14 0.36
N LEU A 225 -33.92 7.96 1.38
CA LEU A 225 -34.21 7.11 2.53
C LEU A 225 -35.12 7.78 3.56
N ASP A 226 -35.44 9.08 3.40
CA ASP A 226 -36.11 9.92 4.39
C ASP A 226 -35.49 9.76 5.79
N PHE A 227 -34.15 9.79 5.83
CA PHE A 227 -33.41 9.43 7.04
C PHE A 227 -33.48 10.57 8.09
N PRO A 228 -34.08 10.38 9.28
CA PRO A 228 -34.28 11.49 10.20
C PRO A 228 -33.00 11.79 11.00
N GLN A 229 -32.57 13.06 11.02
CA GLN A 229 -31.31 13.51 11.62
C GLN A 229 -31.19 13.22 13.12
N GLU A 230 -32.31 13.21 13.85
CA GLU A 230 -32.38 12.81 15.26
C GLU A 230 -31.78 11.44 15.54
N ASN A 231 -31.74 10.53 14.56
CA ASN A 231 -31.11 9.23 14.69
C ASN A 231 -29.58 9.32 14.85
N LEU A 232 -28.95 10.43 14.46
CA LEU A 232 -27.53 10.70 14.69
C LEU A 232 -27.22 11.17 16.12
N GLY A 233 -28.24 11.65 16.84
CA GLY A 233 -28.15 11.96 18.28
C GLY A 233 -28.25 10.70 19.16
N LYS A 234 -28.92 9.66 18.65
CA LYS A 234 -29.06 8.37 19.34
C LYS A 234 -27.73 7.62 19.33
N ARG A 235 -27.47 6.82 20.37
CA ARG A 235 -26.29 5.95 20.42
C ARG A 235 -26.34 5.04 19.18
N ALA A 236 -25.36 5.18 18.30
CA ALA A 236 -25.21 4.30 17.14
C ALA A 236 -25.30 2.86 17.64
N LYS A 237 -26.15 2.04 17.02
CA LYS A 237 -26.07 0.59 17.20
C LYS A 237 -24.74 0.20 16.57
N ARG A 238 -23.66 0.24 17.38
CA ARG A 238 -22.30 -0.13 16.95
C ARG A 238 -22.48 -1.38 16.11
N ARG A 239 -21.97 -1.35 14.87
CA ARG A 239 -21.68 -2.58 14.15
C ARG A 239 -20.98 -3.48 15.14
N THR A 240 -21.66 -4.52 15.59
CA THR A 240 -20.96 -5.63 16.19
C THR A 240 -19.94 -5.96 15.11
N GLY A 241 -18.66 -5.80 15.43
CA GLY A 241 -17.63 -6.36 14.57
C GLY A 241 -18.07 -7.80 14.28
N ARG A 242 -17.64 -8.37 13.16
CA ARG A 242 -17.95 -9.77 12.77
C ARG A 242 -17.73 -10.83 13.89
N TYR A 243 -17.28 -10.43 15.08
CA TYR A 243 -17.42 -11.08 16.37
C TYR A 243 -17.96 -10.09 17.43
N SER A 244 -19.16 -10.33 17.97
CA SER A 244 -19.66 -10.03 19.35
C SER A 244 -21.04 -9.33 19.46
N SER A 245 -22.06 -10.19 19.62
CA SER A 245 -23.31 -10.15 20.40
C SER A 245 -24.31 -8.97 20.29
N ARG A 246 -25.57 -9.28 19.97
CA ARG A 246 -26.58 -9.77 20.94
C ARG A 246 -27.77 -10.43 20.22
N GLN A 247 -28.07 -11.67 20.62
CA GLN A 247 -29.36 -12.36 20.54
C GLN A 247 -30.00 -12.51 19.14
N ASP A 248 -29.24 -13.01 18.16
CA ASP A 248 -29.88 -13.77 17.08
C ASP A 248 -30.15 -15.21 17.58
N PRO A 249 -31.34 -15.78 17.36
CA PRO A 249 -31.66 -17.17 17.73
C PRO A 249 -30.67 -18.21 17.15
N VAL A 250 -29.94 -17.83 16.09
CA VAL A 250 -28.90 -18.64 15.44
C VAL A 250 -27.69 -18.91 16.34
N HIS A 251 -27.38 -18.04 17.33
CA HIS A 251 -26.21 -18.24 18.21
C HIS A 251 -26.50 -19.13 19.42
N ALA A 252 -27.73 -19.18 19.91
CA ALA A 252 -28.11 -20.07 21.03
C ALA A 252 -28.00 -21.55 20.62
N ASP A 253 -28.25 -21.86 19.34
CA ASP A 253 -28.19 -23.23 18.79
C ASP A 253 -26.81 -23.66 18.28
N MET A 254 -25.78 -22.82 18.45
CA MET A 254 -24.43 -23.20 18.04
C MET A 254 -23.84 -24.28 18.97
N PRO A 255 -23.07 -25.23 18.43
CA PRO A 255 -22.58 -26.39 19.18
C PRO A 255 -21.59 -26.04 20.29
N TYR A 256 -20.92 -24.88 20.19
CA TYR A 256 -19.99 -24.39 21.21
C TYR A 256 -20.44 -23.05 21.77
N GLN A 257 -20.39 -22.90 23.08
CA GLN A 257 -20.81 -21.70 23.81
C GLN A 257 -19.63 -21.16 24.61
N LEU A 258 -19.28 -19.89 24.40
CA LEU A 258 -18.24 -19.20 25.16
C LEU A 258 -18.88 -18.49 26.34
N ASP A 259 -18.48 -18.87 27.54
CA ASP A 259 -18.80 -18.10 28.73
C ASP A 259 -17.89 -16.86 28.81
N ALA A 260 -18.50 -15.68 28.74
CA ALA A 260 -17.77 -14.42 28.84
C ALA A 260 -17.17 -14.18 30.23
N THR A 261 -17.70 -14.83 31.26
CA THR A 261 -17.29 -14.67 32.66
C THR A 261 -16.02 -15.46 32.95
N THR A 262 -16.01 -16.75 32.62
CA THR A 262 -14.85 -17.63 32.84
C THR A 262 -13.84 -17.62 31.68
N GLY A 263 -14.25 -17.16 30.50
CA GLY A 263 -13.44 -17.24 29.28
C GLY A 263 -13.27 -18.66 28.73
N LEU A 264 -14.10 -19.60 29.20
CA LEU A 264 -14.11 -20.99 28.78
C LEU A 264 -15.09 -21.22 27.64
N LEU A 265 -14.66 -22.02 26.66
CA LEU A 265 -15.52 -22.50 25.58
C LEU A 265 -16.05 -23.89 25.95
N HIS A 266 -17.37 -24.01 26.07
CA HIS A 266 -18.10 -25.22 26.41
C HIS A 266 -18.85 -25.79 25.20
N ARG A 267 -19.34 -27.02 25.32
CA ARG A 267 -20.43 -27.53 24.46
C ARG A 267 -21.73 -26.87 24.91
N LYS A 268 -22.72 -26.75 24.00
CA LYS A 268 -24.04 -26.17 24.31
C LYS A 268 -24.65 -26.70 25.62
N ASP A 269 -24.58 -28.02 25.83
CA ASP A 269 -25.20 -28.70 26.98
C ASP A 269 -24.14 -29.20 27.98
N CYS A 270 -23.15 -28.36 28.30
CA CYS A 270 -22.08 -28.72 29.24
C CYS A 270 -22.49 -28.40 30.69
N ASP A 271 -22.46 -29.40 31.57
CA ASP A 271 -22.83 -29.23 33.00
C ASP A 271 -21.96 -28.23 33.77
N ASP A 272 -20.76 -27.93 33.25
CA ASP A 272 -19.82 -26.98 33.88
C ASP A 272 -20.12 -25.52 33.52
N ILE A 273 -21.24 -25.24 32.82
CA ILE A 273 -21.69 -23.88 32.53
C ILE A 273 -22.39 -23.32 33.77
N PRO A 274 -21.95 -22.18 34.34
CA PRO A 274 -22.62 -21.58 35.49
C PRO A 274 -24.05 -21.11 35.17
N ASP A 275 -24.97 -21.28 36.12
CA ASP A 275 -26.34 -20.77 36.00
C ASP A 275 -26.34 -19.25 35.80
N GLY A 276 -27.04 -18.79 34.75
CA GLY A 276 -27.09 -17.37 34.38
C GLY A 276 -25.87 -16.84 33.63
N ALA A 277 -24.94 -17.70 33.18
CA ALA A 277 -23.76 -17.30 32.41
C ALA A 277 -24.11 -16.56 31.11
N VAL A 278 -23.32 -15.52 30.78
CA VAL A 278 -23.48 -14.78 29.53
C VAL A 278 -22.74 -15.52 28.42
N LEU A 279 -23.50 -16.28 27.63
CA LEU A 279 -22.96 -17.16 26.58
C LEU A 279 -22.89 -16.47 25.20
N SER A 280 -21.90 -16.87 24.40
CA SER A 280 -21.77 -16.50 22.98
C SER A 280 -21.51 -17.74 22.13
N GLY A 281 -22.40 -18.02 21.17
CA GLY A 281 -22.35 -19.21 20.35
C GLY A 281 -21.37 -19.17 19.18
N PHE A 282 -20.67 -20.28 18.95
CA PHE A 282 -19.71 -20.49 17.87
C PHE A 282 -19.88 -21.85 17.18
N ALA A 283 -19.77 -21.85 15.84
CA ALA A 283 -19.76 -23.08 15.05
C ALA A 283 -18.47 -23.92 15.18
N SER A 284 -17.41 -23.39 15.81
CA SER A 284 -16.11 -24.09 15.93
C SER A 284 -15.24 -23.48 17.03
N PHE A 285 -14.12 -24.15 17.36
CA PHE A 285 -13.06 -23.70 18.28
C PHE A 285 -12.29 -22.43 17.86
N LYS A 286 -12.81 -21.62 16.93
CA LYS A 286 -12.18 -20.37 16.46
C LYS A 286 -11.79 -19.40 17.60
N PRO A 287 -12.58 -19.21 18.67
CA PRO A 287 -12.17 -18.41 19.82
C PRO A 287 -10.89 -18.93 20.49
N CYS A 288 -10.80 -20.26 20.70
CA CYS A 288 -9.63 -20.89 21.30
C CYS A 288 -8.38 -20.78 20.41
N PHE A 289 -8.53 -20.96 19.09
CA PHE A 289 -7.41 -20.83 18.16
C PHE A 289 -6.83 -19.41 18.08
N ASN A 290 -7.65 -18.40 18.33
CA ASN A 290 -7.24 -17.00 18.31
C ASN A 290 -6.72 -16.51 19.67
N GLY A 291 -6.61 -17.39 20.67
CA GLY A 291 -6.16 -17.06 22.02
C GLY A 291 -7.17 -16.25 22.84
N LYS A 292 -8.43 -16.15 22.39
CA LYS A 292 -9.48 -15.38 23.06
C LYS A 292 -10.25 -16.18 24.12
N ALA A 293 -10.10 -17.50 24.12
CA ALA A 293 -10.79 -18.41 25.04
C ALA A 293 -9.93 -19.65 25.30
N ARG A 294 -10.19 -20.34 26.42
CA ARG A 294 -9.61 -21.68 26.67
C ARG A 294 -10.71 -22.74 26.49
N PRO A 295 -10.39 -23.93 25.97
CA PRO A 295 -11.39 -25.00 25.91
C PRO A 295 -11.72 -25.46 27.34
N CYS A 296 -12.99 -25.75 27.60
CA CYS A 296 -13.42 -26.47 28.79
C CYS A 296 -12.63 -27.80 28.92
N PRO A 297 -12.26 -28.24 30.13
CA PRO A 297 -11.55 -29.51 30.34
C PRO A 297 -12.22 -30.70 29.66
N ARG A 298 -13.55 -30.76 29.63
CA ARG A 298 -14.33 -31.81 28.94
C ARG A 298 -14.18 -31.79 27.41
N LEU A 299 -13.79 -30.66 26.82
CA LEU A 299 -13.55 -30.51 25.37
C LEU A 299 -12.09 -30.69 24.96
N THR A 300 -11.21 -31.14 25.86
CA THR A 300 -9.76 -31.20 25.60
C THR A 300 -9.43 -32.05 24.37
N GLU A 301 -10.03 -33.22 24.22
CA GLU A 301 -9.70 -34.14 23.12
C GLU A 301 -10.29 -33.67 21.78
N GLU A 302 -11.52 -33.15 21.79
CA GLU A 302 -12.14 -32.52 20.61
C GLU A 302 -11.37 -31.30 20.14
N TYR A 303 -10.90 -30.47 21.07
CA TYR A 303 -10.06 -29.33 20.75
C TYR A 303 -8.73 -29.76 20.13
N ARG A 304 -8.08 -30.80 20.68
CA ARG A 304 -6.84 -31.37 20.12
C ARG A 304 -7.08 -31.88 18.68
N SER A 305 -8.16 -32.62 18.46
CA SER A 305 -8.54 -33.10 17.12
C SER A 305 -8.81 -31.96 16.15
N ALA A 306 -9.59 -30.95 16.55
CA ALA A 306 -9.87 -29.77 15.74
C ALA A 306 -8.60 -28.95 15.44
N LYS A 307 -7.68 -28.84 16.41
CA LYS A 307 -6.37 -28.20 16.22
C LYS A 307 -5.55 -28.94 15.17
N ARG A 308 -5.46 -30.27 15.26
CA ARG A 308 -4.76 -31.11 14.27
C ARG A 308 -5.37 -30.96 12.88
N LYS A 309 -6.70 -31.06 12.74
CA LYS A 309 -7.42 -30.90 11.46
C LYS A 309 -7.20 -29.52 10.84
N ARG A 310 -7.24 -28.45 11.66
CA ARG A 310 -6.94 -27.09 11.19
C ARG A 310 -5.50 -26.98 10.69
N LYS A 311 -4.52 -27.53 11.41
CA LYS A 311 -3.10 -27.51 11.00
C LYS A 311 -2.85 -28.34 9.75
N GLN A 312 -3.49 -29.50 9.63
CA GLN A 312 -3.46 -30.31 8.42
C GLN A 312 -4.02 -29.55 7.22
N ASN A 313 -5.15 -28.84 7.37
CA ASN A 313 -5.70 -27.96 6.35
C ASN A 313 -4.75 -26.80 5.99
N THR A 314 -4.08 -26.19 6.97
CA THR A 314 -3.07 -25.14 6.74
C THR A 314 -1.88 -25.68 5.95
N ILE A 315 -1.36 -26.86 6.31
CA ILE A 315 -0.26 -27.50 5.61
C ILE A 315 -0.69 -27.92 4.20
N ALA A 316 -1.89 -28.48 4.03
CA ALA A 316 -2.43 -28.89 2.74
C ALA A 316 -2.57 -27.72 1.75
N ARG A 317 -2.90 -26.52 2.24
CA ARG A 317 -2.96 -25.28 1.44
C ARG A 317 -1.60 -24.64 1.17
N SER A 318 -0.53 -25.12 1.80
CA SER A 318 0.82 -24.58 1.63
C SER A 318 1.61 -25.31 0.55
N GLN A 319 2.66 -24.67 0.04
CA GLN A 319 3.60 -25.25 -0.92
C GLN A 319 4.72 -26.06 -0.25
N TYR A 320 4.74 -26.14 1.09
CA TYR A 320 5.84 -26.73 1.82
C TYR A 320 5.78 -28.26 1.82
N ASN A 321 6.82 -28.93 1.34
CA ASN A 321 6.99 -30.38 1.47
C ASN A 321 7.57 -30.75 2.83
N PHE A 322 8.39 -29.86 3.39
CA PHE A 322 9.01 -30.02 4.69
C PHE A 322 8.55 -28.90 5.60
N VAL A 323 8.12 -29.26 6.80
CA VAL A 323 7.53 -28.33 7.76
C VAL A 323 8.30 -28.37 9.07
N TYR A 324 8.47 -27.22 9.69
CA TYR A 324 9.23 -27.06 10.93
C TYR A 324 8.70 -25.89 11.75
N VAL A 325 9.00 -25.90 13.04
CA VAL A 325 8.74 -24.77 13.94
C VAL A 325 9.94 -23.83 13.88
N LYS A 326 9.74 -22.51 13.94
CA LYS A 326 10.79 -21.50 13.82
C LYS A 326 12.01 -21.78 14.69
N THR A 327 11.75 -22.10 15.94
CA THR A 327 12.73 -22.34 17.00
C THR A 327 13.23 -23.78 17.06
N SER A 328 12.63 -24.70 16.30
CA SER A 328 13.04 -26.11 16.32
C SER A 328 14.16 -26.35 15.31
N PRO A 329 15.24 -27.06 15.72
CA PRO A 329 16.27 -27.53 14.79
C PRO A 329 15.81 -28.73 13.97
N VAL A 330 14.57 -29.21 14.14
CA VAL A 330 14.05 -30.41 13.49
C VAL A 330 12.99 -30.05 12.45
N PHE A 331 13.11 -30.62 11.25
CA PHE A 331 12.08 -30.54 10.22
C PHE A 331 11.40 -31.89 9.96
N HIS A 332 10.16 -31.82 9.51
CA HIS A 332 9.21 -32.93 9.47
C HIS A 332 8.56 -33.04 8.09
N ARG A 333 7.99 -34.22 7.81
CA ARG A 333 7.02 -34.40 6.72
C ARG A 333 5.68 -33.71 7.05
N ARG A 334 4.90 -33.42 6.02
CA ARG A 334 3.59 -32.73 6.08
C ARG A 334 2.56 -33.43 6.98
N ASP A 335 2.66 -34.74 7.08
CA ASP A 335 1.77 -35.67 7.80
C ASP A 335 2.27 -36.03 9.21
N CYS A 336 3.40 -35.46 9.65
CA CYS A 336 3.99 -35.84 10.93
C CYS A 336 3.11 -35.41 12.13
N SER A 337 2.72 -36.35 12.98
CA SER A 337 1.90 -36.09 14.18
C SER A 337 2.50 -35.03 15.12
N ARG A 338 3.84 -34.95 15.22
CA ARG A 338 4.54 -33.96 16.05
C ARG A 338 4.36 -32.52 15.56
N ILE A 339 4.28 -32.29 14.25
CA ILE A 339 4.11 -30.93 13.71
C ILE A 339 2.65 -30.45 13.80
N LEU A 340 1.68 -31.37 13.74
CA LEU A 340 0.25 -31.05 13.85
C LEU A 340 -0.16 -30.52 15.23
N SER A 341 0.67 -30.75 16.25
CA SER A 341 0.48 -30.21 17.60
C SER A 341 1.14 -28.83 17.82
N ALA A 342 1.96 -28.36 16.87
CA ALA A 342 2.73 -27.13 17.01
C ALA A 342 1.90 -25.85 16.90
N ASN A 343 2.30 -24.80 17.63
CA ASN A 343 1.61 -23.51 17.62
C ASN A 343 1.89 -22.71 16.33
N SER A 344 3.12 -22.75 15.83
CA SER A 344 3.54 -22.07 14.59
C SER A 344 4.25 -23.06 13.67
N ILE A 345 3.89 -23.04 12.39
CA ILE A 345 4.44 -23.92 11.35
C ILE A 345 5.01 -23.03 10.25
N MET A 346 6.29 -23.23 9.94
CA MET A 346 6.95 -22.76 8.73
C MET A 346 7.32 -23.97 7.89
N GLY A 347 7.83 -23.74 6.69
CA GLY A 347 8.29 -24.85 5.87
C GLY A 347 9.18 -24.42 4.72
N SER A 348 9.70 -25.44 4.06
CA SER A 348 10.52 -25.38 2.86
C SER A 348 9.93 -26.34 1.83
N ILE A 349 10.08 -26.00 0.56
CA ILE A 349 9.71 -26.87 -0.56
C ILE A 349 10.76 -27.99 -0.71
N PHE A 350 12.03 -27.69 -0.42
CA PHE A 350 13.16 -28.58 -0.67
C PHE A 350 13.79 -29.08 0.63
N TYR A 351 14.28 -30.32 0.58
CA TYR A 351 15.00 -30.97 1.67
C TYR A 351 16.29 -30.20 2.00
N GLU A 352 17.04 -29.84 0.97
CA GLU A 352 18.27 -29.04 1.09
C GLU A 352 18.02 -27.64 1.67
N GLY A 353 16.86 -27.05 1.41
CA GLY A 353 16.48 -25.77 2.01
C GLY A 353 16.42 -25.85 3.53
N CYS A 354 15.99 -27.00 4.07
CA CYS A 354 16.01 -27.23 5.51
C CYS A 354 17.44 -27.44 6.03
N THR A 355 18.25 -28.27 5.36
CA THR A 355 19.61 -28.58 5.81
C THR A 355 20.56 -27.38 5.72
N LYS A 356 20.47 -26.55 4.67
CA LYS A 356 21.24 -25.29 4.52
C LYS A 356 20.97 -24.29 5.65
N THR A 357 19.82 -24.40 6.32
CA THR A 357 19.48 -23.59 7.49
C THR A 357 19.89 -24.24 8.83
N GLY A 358 20.69 -25.32 8.79
CA GLY A 358 21.18 -26.03 9.96
C GLY A 358 20.15 -26.96 10.61
N ARG A 359 19.04 -27.30 9.94
CA ARG A 359 17.99 -28.16 10.50
C ARG A 359 18.22 -29.62 10.15
N ARG A 360 18.00 -30.50 11.13
CA ARG A 360 18.12 -31.96 11.00
C ARG A 360 16.76 -32.65 10.76
N PRO A 361 16.72 -33.79 10.05
CA PRO A 361 15.49 -34.51 9.78
C PRO A 361 14.88 -35.10 11.06
N CYS A 362 13.54 -35.13 11.14
CA CYS A 362 12.84 -35.74 12.25
C CYS A 362 13.06 -37.26 12.29
N ARG A 363 13.46 -37.77 13.45
CA ARG A 363 13.68 -39.21 13.67
C ARG A 363 12.40 -40.05 13.54
N LEU A 364 11.22 -39.47 13.78
CA LEU A 364 9.95 -40.20 13.70
C LEU A 364 9.46 -40.34 12.26
N CYS A 365 9.34 -39.23 11.54
CA CYS A 365 8.79 -39.26 10.18
C CYS A 365 9.87 -39.41 9.11
N LYS A 366 11.15 -39.50 9.49
CA LYS A 366 12.32 -39.71 8.62
C LYS A 366 12.14 -39.03 7.25
N PRO A 367 12.03 -37.68 7.21
CA PRO A 367 11.82 -36.98 5.95
C PRO A 367 13.00 -37.29 5.03
N SER A 368 12.71 -37.63 3.78
CA SER A 368 13.67 -37.82 2.69
C SER A 368 13.41 -36.79 1.60
N ALA A 369 14.24 -36.73 0.56
CA ALA A 369 13.91 -35.99 -0.67
C ALA A 369 12.69 -36.66 -1.34
N LEU A 370 11.50 -36.26 -0.90
CA LEU A 370 10.23 -36.70 -1.47
C LEU A 370 10.01 -36.01 -2.83
N GLU A 371 9.30 -36.68 -3.75
CA GLU A 371 8.75 -36.03 -4.93
C GLU A 371 7.91 -34.81 -4.49
N PRO A 372 8.11 -33.62 -5.09
CA PRO A 372 7.38 -32.43 -4.70
C PRO A 372 5.87 -32.63 -4.84
N VAL A 373 5.10 -32.34 -3.79
CA VAL A 373 3.64 -32.44 -3.86
C VAL A 373 3.12 -31.43 -4.88
N LYS A 374 2.51 -31.91 -5.96
CA LYS A 374 1.75 -31.08 -6.93
C LYS A 374 0.63 -30.36 -6.16
N VAL A 375 0.75 -29.05 -6.05
CA VAL A 375 -0.29 -28.20 -5.44
C VAL A 375 -1.46 -28.12 -6.42
N PRO A 376 -2.73 -28.23 -5.97
CA PRO A 376 -3.88 -28.02 -6.84
C PRO A 376 -3.85 -26.61 -7.46
N GLU A 377 -4.09 -26.51 -8.77
CA GLU A 377 -4.13 -25.26 -9.56
C GLU A 377 -5.02 -24.15 -8.96
N LYS A 378 -5.96 -24.50 -8.07
CA LYS A 378 -6.96 -23.60 -7.47
C LYS A 378 -6.42 -22.48 -6.56
N ILE A 379 -5.12 -22.36 -6.34
CA ILE A 379 -4.51 -21.20 -5.65
C ILE A 379 -4.22 -20.04 -6.63
N TYR A 380 -4.26 -20.29 -7.94
CA TYR A 380 -4.11 -19.28 -8.98
C TYR A 380 -5.34 -19.29 -9.89
N ALA A 381 -6.51 -18.95 -9.35
CA ALA A 381 -7.51 -18.37 -10.22
C ALA A 381 -6.87 -17.14 -10.90
N PRO A 382 -6.93 -17.02 -12.24
CA PRO A 382 -6.39 -15.86 -12.93
C PRO A 382 -7.03 -14.62 -12.28
N VAL A 383 -6.19 -13.65 -11.90
CA VAL A 383 -6.67 -12.28 -11.73
C VAL A 383 -7.44 -12.00 -13.01
N LYS A 384 -8.75 -11.72 -12.89
CA LYS A 384 -9.59 -11.40 -14.04
C LYS A 384 -8.80 -10.45 -14.95
N PRO A 385 -8.70 -10.74 -16.26
CA PRO A 385 -7.89 -9.95 -17.16
C PRO A 385 -8.33 -8.50 -16.98
N SER A 386 -7.42 -7.66 -16.48
CA SER A 386 -7.68 -6.24 -16.39
C SER A 386 -7.85 -5.77 -17.83
N ARG A 387 -9.09 -5.47 -18.24
CA ARG A 387 -9.40 -4.70 -19.44
C ARG A 387 -8.94 -3.25 -19.22
N ARG A 388 -7.66 -3.05 -18.93
CA ARG A 388 -7.03 -1.73 -18.88
C ARG A 388 -6.22 -1.57 -20.16
N PRO A 389 -6.42 -0.46 -20.91
CA PRO A 389 -5.50 -0.07 -21.96
C PRO A 389 -4.08 0.05 -21.41
N PHE A 390 -3.08 -0.16 -22.27
CA PHE A 390 -1.65 0.01 -22.03
C PHE A 390 -1.36 1.12 -20.98
N GLN A 391 -0.75 0.75 -19.85
CA GLN A 391 -0.36 1.71 -18.81
C GLN A 391 0.73 2.64 -19.36
N LYS A 392 0.38 3.92 -19.59
CA LYS A 392 1.32 4.97 -20.01
C LYS A 392 2.35 5.35 -18.93
N ASN A 393 2.11 5.01 -17.66
CA ASN A 393 2.97 5.40 -16.54
C ASN A 393 3.53 4.17 -15.81
N LEU A 394 4.83 3.99 -15.92
CA LEU A 394 5.63 2.98 -15.24
C LEU A 394 5.76 3.23 -13.73
N PRO A 395 5.96 2.20 -12.89
CA PRO A 395 6.30 2.42 -11.49
C PRO A 395 7.69 3.10 -11.34
N ASN A 396 7.87 3.84 -10.24
CA ASN A 396 9.04 4.70 -9.97
C ASN A 396 10.41 3.99 -10.11
N PRO A 397 10.60 2.73 -9.64
CA PRO A 397 11.87 2.02 -9.82
C PRO A 397 12.23 1.72 -11.28
N GLU A 398 11.24 1.34 -12.10
CA GLU A 398 11.37 1.06 -13.52
C GLU A 398 11.62 2.34 -14.33
N GLN A 399 10.92 3.44 -14.02
CA GLN A 399 11.18 4.75 -14.63
C GLN A 399 12.61 5.23 -14.36
N ARG A 400 13.08 5.11 -13.11
CA ARG A 400 14.46 5.44 -12.75
C ARG A 400 15.46 4.56 -13.51
N ALA A 401 15.13 3.31 -13.82
CA ALA A 401 15.98 2.46 -14.64
C ALA A 401 16.10 2.96 -16.09
N ILE A 402 14.99 3.44 -16.67
CA ILE A 402 15.00 4.08 -18.00
C ILE A 402 15.81 5.38 -17.97
N GLN A 403 15.60 6.24 -16.97
CA GLN A 403 16.33 7.51 -16.85
C GLN A 403 17.84 7.28 -16.72
N ARG A 404 18.26 6.31 -15.89
CA ARG A 404 19.66 5.91 -15.77
C ARG A 404 20.23 5.42 -17.10
N LEU A 405 19.49 4.58 -17.82
CA LEU A 405 19.92 4.12 -19.14
C LEU A 405 20.14 5.29 -20.10
N LYS A 406 19.18 6.22 -20.18
CA LYS A 406 19.29 7.40 -21.04
C LYS A 406 20.50 8.25 -20.68
N GLN A 407 20.70 8.51 -19.39
CA GLN A 407 21.87 9.23 -18.88
C GLN A 407 23.17 8.52 -19.26
N SER A 408 23.27 7.22 -19.03
CA SER A 408 24.45 6.43 -19.37
C SER A 408 24.75 6.41 -20.88
N GLN A 409 23.72 6.33 -21.72
CA GLN A 409 23.87 6.39 -23.18
C GLN A 409 24.36 7.77 -23.61
N GLU A 410 23.79 8.83 -23.04
CA GLU A 410 24.18 10.22 -23.32
C GLU A 410 25.64 10.49 -22.90
N GLU A 411 26.03 10.06 -21.70
CA GLU A 411 27.41 10.20 -21.22
C GLU A 411 28.42 9.43 -22.08
N ARG A 412 28.05 8.27 -22.62
CA ARG A 412 28.91 7.54 -23.56
C ARG A 412 28.98 8.19 -24.94
N ARG A 413 27.87 8.77 -25.43
CA ARG A 413 27.84 9.49 -26.72
C ARG A 413 28.67 10.78 -26.67
N ASN A 414 28.62 11.49 -25.55
CA ASN A 414 29.33 12.76 -25.37
C ASN A 414 30.79 12.58 -24.95
N ALA A 415 31.24 11.35 -24.71
CA ALA A 415 32.62 11.06 -24.36
C ALA A 415 33.52 11.10 -25.61
N GLN A 416 34.66 11.78 -25.50
CA GLN A 416 35.71 11.78 -26.52
C GLN A 416 36.53 10.49 -26.44
N LEU A 417 35.92 9.36 -26.84
CA LEU A 417 36.52 8.03 -26.71
C LEU A 417 37.87 7.90 -27.41
N ASP A 418 38.04 8.58 -28.54
CA ASP A 418 39.27 8.55 -29.34
C ASP A 418 40.47 9.21 -28.65
N ALA A 419 40.21 10.14 -27.72
CA ALA A 419 41.23 10.82 -26.92
C ALA A 419 41.58 10.08 -25.61
N MET A 420 40.85 9.00 -25.28
CA MET A 420 41.03 8.24 -24.04
C MET A 420 41.93 7.02 -24.25
N THR A 421 42.70 6.65 -23.25
CA THR A 421 43.39 5.35 -23.18
C THR A 421 42.38 4.20 -23.04
N ASP A 422 42.81 2.98 -23.39
CA ASP A 422 41.95 1.78 -23.25
C ASP A 422 41.42 1.59 -21.83
N GLN A 423 42.26 1.90 -20.83
CA GLN A 423 41.90 1.81 -19.42
C GLN A 423 40.85 2.86 -19.03
N GLU A 424 41.02 4.11 -19.47
CA GLU A 424 40.06 5.18 -19.23
C GLU A 424 38.72 4.89 -19.90
N ARG A 425 38.72 4.29 -21.10
CA ARG A 425 37.49 3.82 -21.76
C ARG A 425 36.81 2.71 -20.96
N ALA A 426 37.58 1.73 -20.46
CA ALA A 426 37.04 0.64 -19.63
C ALA A 426 36.43 1.16 -18.31
N ASP A 427 37.08 2.13 -17.67
CA ASP A 427 36.62 2.75 -16.44
C ASP A 427 35.38 3.62 -16.67
N LEU A 428 35.34 4.38 -17.77
CA LEU A 428 34.15 5.10 -18.22
C LEU A 428 32.97 4.15 -18.45
N PHE A 429 33.18 3.04 -19.16
CA PHE A 429 32.13 2.06 -19.41
C PHE A 429 31.63 1.41 -18.13
N THR A 430 32.52 1.17 -17.16
CA THR A 430 32.15 0.66 -15.84
C THR A 430 31.36 1.68 -15.02
N LEU A 431 31.76 2.96 -15.05
CA LEU A 431 31.07 4.06 -14.36
C LEU A 431 29.68 4.35 -14.93
N THR A 432 29.53 4.18 -16.24
CA THR A 432 28.28 4.43 -16.96
C THR A 432 27.40 3.18 -17.04
N GLN A 433 27.79 2.05 -16.47
CA GLN A 433 26.99 0.83 -16.56
C GLN A 433 25.67 0.98 -15.75
N PRO A 434 24.48 0.90 -16.39
CA PRO A 434 23.20 1.21 -15.73
C PRO A 434 22.82 0.26 -14.58
N GLY A 435 23.47 -0.90 -14.52
CA GLY A 435 23.24 -1.95 -13.53
C GLY A 435 24.06 -1.83 -12.25
N TYR A 436 24.97 -0.86 -12.15
CA TYR A 436 25.83 -0.68 -10.97
C TYR A 436 25.36 0.47 -10.09
N ALA A 437 25.44 0.25 -8.78
CA ALA A 437 25.14 1.22 -7.73
C ALA A 437 26.40 1.64 -6.96
N PHE A 438 27.43 0.78 -6.97
CA PHE A 438 28.65 0.96 -6.20
C PHE A 438 29.88 0.65 -7.06
N TRP A 439 31.00 1.31 -6.75
CA TRP A 439 32.27 1.15 -7.47
C TRP A 439 33.42 1.02 -6.49
N ALA A 440 34.36 0.13 -6.79
CA ALA A 440 35.65 0.02 -6.11
C ALA A 440 36.76 0.10 -7.15
N ALA A 441 37.94 0.58 -6.75
CA ALA A 441 39.11 0.61 -7.63
C ALA A 441 40.09 -0.50 -7.24
N ALA A 442 40.87 -0.98 -8.20
CA ALA A 442 41.96 -1.91 -7.91
C ALA A 442 42.98 -1.27 -6.94
N GLY A 443 43.45 -2.04 -5.96
CA GLY A 443 44.37 -1.55 -4.93
C GLY A 443 43.69 -0.83 -3.75
N TYR A 444 42.37 -0.58 -3.80
CA TYR A 444 41.62 0.06 -2.71
C TYR A 444 40.64 -0.89 -2.05
N GLN A 445 40.62 -0.91 -0.71
CA GLN A 445 39.71 -1.78 0.05
C GLN A 445 38.31 -1.19 0.25
N THR A 446 38.05 0.02 -0.23
CA THR A 446 36.75 0.68 -0.04
C THR A 446 35.93 0.72 -1.32
N PHE A 447 34.62 0.55 -1.18
CA PHE A 447 33.68 0.82 -2.27
C PHE A 447 32.90 2.11 -2.02
N HIS A 448 32.51 2.74 -3.12
CA HIS A 448 32.06 4.13 -3.18
C HIS A 448 30.75 4.24 -3.96
N ARG A 449 30.05 5.36 -3.72
CA ARG A 449 29.03 5.86 -4.65
C ARG A 449 29.71 6.56 -5.83
N ARG A 450 29.00 6.66 -6.95
CA ARG A 450 29.48 7.32 -8.18
C ARG A 450 29.96 8.75 -7.94
N ASP A 451 29.25 9.51 -7.12
CA ASP A 451 29.50 10.91 -6.79
C ASP A 451 30.58 11.13 -5.72
N CYS A 452 31.26 10.06 -5.28
CA CYS A 452 32.29 10.17 -4.26
C CYS A 452 33.55 10.82 -4.81
N ARG A 453 34.03 11.87 -4.14
CA ARG A 453 35.30 12.54 -4.48
C ARG A 453 36.52 11.61 -4.45
N LYS A 454 36.52 10.60 -3.57
CA LYS A 454 37.60 9.60 -3.49
C LYS A 454 37.66 8.65 -4.69
N LEU A 455 36.61 8.60 -5.51
CA LEU A 455 36.59 7.80 -6.73
C LEU A 455 37.24 8.55 -7.90
N LYS A 456 37.36 9.88 -7.82
CA LYS A 456 37.98 10.68 -8.89
C LYS A 456 39.48 10.38 -8.97
N GLY A 457 39.96 10.12 -10.19
CA GLY A 457 41.38 9.82 -10.45
C GLY A 457 41.79 8.38 -10.12
N LEU A 458 40.84 7.51 -9.75
CA LEU A 458 41.10 6.08 -9.60
C LEU A 458 40.83 5.34 -10.90
N SER A 459 41.69 4.37 -11.23
CA SER A 459 41.57 3.50 -12.40
C SER A 459 41.25 2.06 -12.00
N ASN A 460 40.95 1.21 -13.00
CA ASN A 460 40.60 -0.20 -12.82
C ASN A 460 39.38 -0.37 -11.93
N LEU A 461 38.30 0.30 -12.31
CA LEU A 461 37.05 0.32 -11.58
C LEU A 461 36.30 -1.00 -11.74
N LYS A 462 35.72 -1.45 -10.64
CA LYS A 462 34.84 -2.61 -10.55
C LYS A 462 33.49 -2.17 -9.99
N GLY A 463 32.43 -2.46 -10.74
CA GLY A 463 31.07 -2.10 -10.35
C GLY A 463 30.30 -3.23 -9.68
N PHE A 464 29.42 -2.86 -8.75
CA PHE A 464 28.53 -3.76 -8.03
C PHE A 464 27.10 -3.24 -8.05
N SER A 465 26.13 -4.12 -8.24
CA SER A 465 24.70 -3.78 -8.25
C SER A 465 24.14 -3.62 -6.84
N ARG A 466 24.63 -4.39 -5.85
CA ARG A 466 24.14 -4.38 -4.46
C ARG A 466 25.27 -4.21 -3.47
N PHE A 467 24.93 -3.62 -2.33
CA PHE A 467 25.83 -3.44 -1.19
C PHE A 467 26.39 -4.80 -0.72
N SER A 468 25.53 -5.84 -0.66
CA SER A 468 25.94 -7.18 -0.26
C SER A 468 26.98 -7.80 -1.17
N ASP A 469 26.99 -7.42 -2.45
CA ASP A 469 27.87 -8.03 -3.45
C ASP A 469 29.26 -7.40 -3.36
N ALA A 470 29.33 -6.09 -3.13
CA ALA A 470 30.59 -5.39 -2.82
C ALA A 470 31.21 -5.91 -1.51
N SER A 471 30.41 -6.07 -0.45
CA SER A 471 30.90 -6.62 0.83
C SER A 471 31.40 -8.05 0.71
N ARG A 472 30.70 -8.91 -0.05
CA ARG A 472 31.11 -10.30 -0.26
C ARG A 472 32.38 -10.41 -1.09
N ALA A 473 32.62 -9.44 -1.96
CA ALA A 473 33.86 -9.33 -2.71
C ALA A 473 35.04 -8.78 -1.88
N GLY A 474 34.85 -8.55 -0.57
CA GLY A 474 35.92 -8.15 0.35
C GLY A 474 36.08 -6.63 0.54
N TYR A 475 35.20 -5.81 -0.04
CA TYR A 475 35.30 -4.35 0.08
C TYR A 475 34.50 -3.81 1.27
N THR A 476 35.03 -2.77 1.90
CA THR A 476 34.39 -2.05 3.01
C THR A 476 33.72 -0.75 2.55
N PRO A 477 32.63 -0.30 3.19
CA PRO A 477 31.95 0.92 2.77
C PRO A 477 32.80 2.15 3.02
N CYS A 478 32.93 3.04 2.03
CA CYS A 478 33.67 4.28 2.19
C CYS A 478 33.07 5.15 3.31
N LYS A 479 33.92 5.58 4.26
CA LYS A 479 33.51 6.45 5.38
C LYS A 479 33.04 7.84 4.96
N LEU A 480 33.47 8.33 3.79
CA LEU A 480 33.08 9.65 3.28
C LEU A 480 31.70 9.64 2.63
N CYS A 481 31.49 8.81 1.61
CA CYS A 481 30.22 8.80 0.89
C CYS A 481 29.15 7.90 1.52
N LYS A 482 29.50 7.13 2.56
CA LYS A 482 28.62 6.29 3.38
C LYS A 482 27.59 5.52 2.54
N PRO A 483 28.04 4.62 1.63
CA PRO A 483 27.13 3.84 0.80
C PRO A 483 26.21 2.97 1.67
N THR A 484 24.95 2.78 1.26
CA THR A 484 23.96 2.01 2.02
C THR A 484 23.11 1.11 1.10
N LYS A 485 22.49 0.08 1.68
CA LYS A 485 21.57 -0.84 0.97
C LYS A 485 20.38 -0.14 0.29
N LYS A 486 20.04 1.10 0.68
CA LYS A 486 18.97 1.88 0.04
C LYS A 486 19.30 2.24 -1.41
N GLN A 487 20.57 2.16 -1.79
CA GLN A 487 21.07 2.48 -3.12
C GLN A 487 21.19 1.24 -4.02
N ASP A 488 20.85 0.05 -3.50
CA ASP A 488 20.92 -1.19 -4.27
C ASP A 488 20.14 -1.09 -5.57
N MET A 489 20.76 -1.58 -6.64
CA MET A 489 20.16 -1.62 -7.96
C MET A 489 19.17 -2.79 -8.04
N ILE A 490 17.89 -2.47 -7.89
CA ILE A 490 16.79 -3.45 -7.92
C ILE A 490 16.51 -3.89 -9.37
N TYR A 491 16.52 -2.93 -10.30
CA TYR A 491 16.29 -3.18 -11.72
C TYR A 491 17.42 -2.65 -12.60
N SER A 492 17.79 -3.44 -13.60
CA SER A 492 18.77 -3.08 -14.63
C SER A 492 18.16 -3.16 -16.02
N ILE A 493 18.52 -2.22 -16.89
CA ILE A 493 18.27 -2.32 -18.33
C ILE A 493 19.64 -2.39 -19.02
N PRO A 494 19.87 -3.34 -19.95
CA PRO A 494 21.13 -3.38 -20.71
C PRO A 494 21.42 -2.05 -21.40
N ILE A 495 22.68 -1.60 -21.38
CA ILE A 495 23.09 -0.33 -22.01
C ILE A 495 22.80 -0.29 -23.52
N THR A 496 22.86 -1.45 -24.18
CA THR A 496 22.55 -1.62 -25.59
C THR A 496 21.05 -1.68 -25.87
N SER A 497 20.20 -1.67 -24.85
CA SER A 497 18.76 -1.78 -25.05
C SER A 497 18.20 -0.47 -25.58
N GLN A 498 17.35 -0.59 -26.59
CA GLN A 498 16.76 0.55 -27.28
C GLN A 498 15.31 0.23 -27.64
N LYS A 499 14.47 1.26 -27.65
CA LYS A 499 13.08 1.14 -28.04
C LYS A 499 13.03 1.05 -29.58
N ARG A 500 12.65 -0.12 -30.11
CA ARG A 500 12.42 -0.31 -31.54
C ARG A 500 10.98 0.11 -31.87
N GLN A 501 10.79 0.83 -32.98
CA GLN A 501 9.45 1.12 -33.50
C GLN A 501 8.95 -0.10 -34.28
N ASP A 502 7.64 -0.32 -34.28
CA ASP A 502 6.95 -1.36 -35.06
C ASP A 502 7.29 -2.83 -34.71
N GLU A 503 7.89 -3.06 -33.55
CA GLU A 503 8.16 -4.41 -33.07
C GLU A 503 6.86 -5.09 -32.60
N SER A 504 6.66 -6.29 -33.11
CA SER A 504 5.45 -7.08 -32.95
C SER A 504 5.75 -8.44 -32.30
N VAL A 505 4.69 -9.12 -31.86
CA VAL A 505 4.83 -10.49 -31.34
C VAL A 505 5.23 -11.46 -32.47
N GLN A 506 4.93 -11.13 -33.72
CA GLN A 506 5.30 -11.91 -34.90
C GLN A 506 6.82 -11.95 -35.08
N ASP A 507 7.54 -10.89 -34.70
CA ASP A 507 9.00 -10.88 -34.74
C ASP A 507 9.60 -11.87 -33.74
N LEU A 508 8.98 -12.02 -32.54
CA LEU A 508 9.37 -13.07 -31.59
C LEU A 508 9.08 -14.47 -32.11
N VAL A 509 7.98 -14.64 -32.84
CA VAL A 509 7.63 -15.91 -33.48
C VAL A 509 8.69 -16.29 -34.51
N ALA A 510 9.04 -15.37 -35.42
CA ALA A 510 10.07 -15.59 -36.42
C ALA A 510 11.43 -15.94 -35.79
N LEU A 511 11.82 -15.21 -34.73
CA LEU A 511 13.05 -15.50 -33.97
C LEU A 511 13.02 -16.87 -33.29
N CYS A 512 11.88 -17.26 -32.72
CA CYS A 512 11.73 -18.59 -32.13
C CYS A 512 11.82 -19.70 -33.17
N GLU A 513 11.20 -19.51 -34.34
CA GLU A 513 11.22 -20.48 -35.45
C GLU A 513 12.64 -20.65 -36.02
N GLU A 514 13.34 -19.53 -36.29
CA GLU A 514 14.74 -19.53 -36.74
C GLU A 514 15.67 -20.30 -35.78
N ASN A 515 15.40 -20.23 -34.48
CA ASN A 515 16.23 -20.84 -33.44
C ASN A 515 15.64 -22.16 -32.88
N GLN A 516 14.59 -22.69 -33.52
CA GLN A 516 13.93 -23.95 -33.14
C GLN A 516 13.46 -23.98 -31.66
N PHE A 517 13.01 -22.84 -31.12
CA PHE A 517 12.45 -22.76 -29.78
C PHE A 517 10.94 -22.97 -29.80
N THR A 518 10.46 -23.77 -28.86
CA THR A 518 9.00 -23.94 -28.68
C THR A 518 8.41 -22.72 -28.00
N TYR A 519 7.26 -22.24 -28.46
CA TYR A 519 6.61 -21.06 -27.92
C TYR A 519 5.10 -21.27 -27.73
N SER A 520 4.51 -20.51 -26.81
CA SER A 520 3.05 -20.44 -26.62
C SER A 520 2.60 -19.02 -26.31
N ARG A 521 1.37 -18.69 -26.73
CA ARG A 521 0.76 -17.38 -26.50
C ARG A 521 -0.51 -17.53 -25.68
N GLU A 522 -0.55 -16.83 -24.56
CA GLU A 522 -1.70 -16.73 -23.66
C GLU A 522 -2.07 -15.24 -23.50
N ALA A 523 -3.29 -14.92 -23.07
CA ALA A 523 -3.74 -13.54 -22.97
C ALA A 523 -2.81 -12.68 -22.08
N GLY A 524 -2.01 -11.80 -22.70
CA GLY A 524 -1.04 -10.92 -22.03
C GLY A 524 0.37 -11.50 -21.84
N TYR A 525 0.63 -12.74 -22.28
CA TYR A 525 1.93 -13.42 -22.11
C TYR A 525 2.43 -14.09 -23.39
N PHE A 526 3.74 -14.04 -23.60
CA PHE A 526 4.44 -14.85 -24.58
C PHE A 526 5.45 -15.75 -23.87
N THR A 527 5.31 -17.06 -24.02
CA THR A 527 6.17 -18.04 -23.34
C THR A 527 7.13 -18.66 -24.35
N ILE A 528 8.42 -18.65 -24.04
CA ILE A 528 9.47 -19.30 -24.82
C ILE A 528 10.06 -20.43 -23.98
N ARG A 529 10.18 -21.61 -24.57
CA ARG A 529 10.88 -22.74 -23.96
C ARG A 529 12.09 -23.07 -24.80
N THR A 530 13.25 -22.90 -24.18
CA THR A 530 14.55 -23.29 -24.70
C THR A 530 14.96 -24.63 -24.08
N PRO A 531 16.07 -25.24 -24.51
CA PRO A 531 16.59 -26.46 -23.88
C PRO A 531 17.00 -26.29 -22.40
N LEU A 532 17.33 -25.06 -21.98
CA LEU A 532 17.90 -24.77 -20.66
C LEU A 532 16.98 -23.93 -19.75
N GLY A 533 15.92 -23.36 -20.31
CA GLY A 533 15.04 -22.45 -19.59
C GLY A 533 13.62 -22.42 -20.11
N ARG A 534 12.70 -21.98 -19.25
CA ARG A 534 11.37 -21.55 -19.66
C ARG A 534 11.19 -20.08 -19.29
N TRP A 535 10.79 -19.28 -20.25
CA TRP A 535 10.75 -17.83 -20.17
C TRP A 535 9.34 -17.34 -20.42
N ARG A 536 8.85 -16.42 -19.60
CA ARG A 536 7.54 -15.81 -19.74
C ARG A 536 7.69 -14.30 -19.85
N ILE A 537 7.32 -13.78 -21.01
CA ILE A 537 7.40 -12.36 -21.37
C ILE A 537 6.03 -11.73 -21.14
N HIS A 538 6.01 -10.64 -20.36
CA HIS A 538 4.79 -9.90 -20.04
C HIS A 538 4.54 -8.83 -21.11
N LEU A 539 3.68 -9.12 -22.09
CA LEU A 539 3.46 -8.26 -23.26
C LEU A 539 2.78 -6.92 -22.93
N ASN A 540 2.08 -6.86 -21.80
CA ASN A 540 1.36 -5.66 -21.35
C ASN A 540 2.22 -4.72 -20.49
N CYS A 541 3.50 -5.05 -20.28
CA CYS A 541 4.43 -4.26 -19.47
C CYS A 541 5.42 -3.50 -20.37
N ASN A 542 5.73 -2.25 -20.02
CA ASN A 542 6.75 -1.45 -20.72
C ASN A 542 7.50 -0.58 -19.70
N PRO A 543 8.78 -0.85 -19.33
CA PRO A 543 9.65 -1.87 -19.88
C PRO A 543 9.10 -3.26 -19.70
N ILE A 544 9.43 -4.10 -20.66
CA ILE A 544 8.97 -5.47 -20.72
C ILE A 544 9.66 -6.25 -19.60
N VAL A 545 8.83 -6.96 -18.84
CA VAL A 545 9.24 -7.80 -17.71
C VAL A 545 9.30 -9.23 -18.16
N VAL A 546 10.29 -9.97 -17.66
CA VAL A 546 10.48 -11.38 -17.97
C VAL A 546 10.57 -12.18 -16.68
N ASP A 547 9.81 -13.25 -16.60
CA ASP A 547 10.02 -14.30 -15.61
C ASP A 547 10.72 -15.49 -16.25
N HIS A 548 11.47 -16.24 -15.46
CA HIS A 548 12.26 -17.36 -15.94
C HIS A 548 12.18 -18.56 -15.00
N ILE A 549 12.33 -19.76 -15.55
CA ILE A 549 12.59 -21.02 -14.84
C ILE A 549 13.87 -21.58 -15.41
N ASN A 550 14.89 -21.75 -14.56
CA ASN A 550 16.13 -22.41 -14.98
C ASN A 550 15.91 -23.92 -14.95
N LEU A 551 15.83 -24.55 -16.13
CA LEU A 551 15.62 -26.00 -16.24
C LEU A 551 16.86 -26.80 -15.84
N THR A 552 18.04 -26.16 -15.71
CA THR A 552 19.26 -26.86 -15.23
C THR A 552 19.28 -27.06 -13.72
N THR A 553 18.67 -26.16 -12.96
CA THR A 553 18.61 -26.24 -11.49
C THR A 553 17.25 -26.73 -10.98
N THR A 554 16.21 -26.61 -11.79
CA THR A 554 14.82 -26.99 -11.46
C THR A 554 14.10 -27.59 -12.68
N PRO A 555 14.53 -28.78 -13.18
CA PRO A 555 13.99 -29.38 -14.40
C PRO A 555 12.50 -29.74 -14.31
N ASP A 556 12.02 -30.14 -13.12
CA ASP A 556 10.68 -30.75 -12.97
C ASP A 556 9.61 -29.80 -12.42
N ASN A 557 9.87 -28.49 -12.36
CA ASN A 557 8.92 -27.51 -11.83
C ASN A 557 8.45 -26.52 -12.90
N PRO A 558 7.32 -26.79 -13.60
CA PRO A 558 6.81 -25.91 -14.64
C PRO A 558 6.22 -24.58 -14.13
N LEU A 559 6.18 -24.36 -12.81
CA LEU A 559 5.40 -23.29 -12.17
C LEU A 559 6.24 -22.30 -11.35
N LEU A 560 7.54 -22.55 -11.12
CA LEU A 560 8.40 -21.70 -10.29
C LEU A 560 9.11 -20.60 -11.10
N TYR A 561 8.31 -19.78 -11.77
CA TYR A 561 8.81 -18.58 -12.44
C TYR A 561 9.40 -17.60 -11.42
N HIS A 562 10.69 -17.25 -11.57
CA HIS A 562 11.31 -16.16 -10.82
C HIS A 562 11.41 -14.92 -11.72
N ARG A 563 10.94 -13.78 -11.19
CA ARG A 563 10.99 -12.50 -11.90
C ARG A 563 12.44 -12.06 -12.06
N GLN A 564 12.85 -11.80 -13.29
CA GLN A 564 14.17 -11.28 -13.56
C GLN A 564 14.27 -9.83 -13.05
N PRO A 565 15.36 -9.46 -12.34
CA PRO A 565 15.64 -8.06 -12.02
C PRO A 565 16.09 -7.26 -13.24
N ARG A 566 16.04 -7.85 -14.44
CA ARG A 566 16.40 -7.21 -15.70
C ARG A 566 15.14 -6.87 -16.49
N LEU A 567 15.09 -5.64 -16.98
CA LEU A 567 14.01 -5.05 -17.75
C LEU A 567 14.48 -4.77 -19.18
N PHE A 568 13.55 -4.72 -20.12
CA PHE A 568 13.86 -4.60 -21.55
C PHE A 568 12.97 -3.58 -22.26
N LEU A 569 13.52 -2.91 -23.28
CA LEU A 569 12.79 -1.92 -24.07
C LEU A 569 12.31 -2.47 -25.43
N SER A 570 12.71 -3.68 -25.79
CA SER A 570 12.32 -4.36 -27.02
C SER A 570 12.30 -5.88 -26.84
N LEU A 571 11.47 -6.57 -27.62
CA LEU A 571 11.31 -8.01 -27.63
C LEU A 571 12.56 -8.74 -28.17
N ALA A 572 13.22 -8.20 -29.18
CA ALA A 572 14.46 -8.74 -29.72
C ALA A 572 15.63 -8.63 -28.73
N ASP A 573 15.67 -7.61 -27.87
CA ASP A 573 16.66 -7.54 -26.78
C ASP A 573 16.41 -8.62 -25.72
N ILE A 574 15.14 -8.95 -25.46
CA ILE A 574 14.76 -10.07 -24.58
C ILE A 574 15.25 -11.37 -25.18
N PHE A 575 14.96 -11.62 -26.46
CA PHE A 575 15.38 -12.84 -27.14
C PHE A 575 16.90 -13.00 -27.13
N SER A 576 17.63 -11.93 -27.43
CA SER A 576 19.09 -11.89 -27.35
C SER A 576 19.62 -12.14 -25.94
N TYR A 577 18.91 -11.65 -24.91
CA TYR A 577 19.25 -11.92 -23.52
C TYR A 577 19.05 -13.39 -23.15
N ILE A 578 17.91 -13.99 -23.55
CA ILE A 578 17.62 -15.41 -23.34
C ILE A 578 18.74 -16.27 -23.93
N LYS A 579 19.14 -16.03 -25.19
CA LYS A 579 20.24 -16.76 -25.83
C LYS A 579 21.56 -16.64 -25.08
N ARG A 580 21.95 -15.43 -24.65
CA ARG A 580 23.20 -15.22 -23.89
C ARG A 580 23.16 -15.90 -22.52
N HIS A 581 22.02 -15.83 -21.85
CA HIS A 581 21.82 -16.47 -20.56
C HIS A 581 21.98 -17.99 -20.69
N ASP A 582 21.33 -18.59 -21.68
CA ASP A 582 21.38 -20.03 -21.93
C ASP A 582 22.76 -20.47 -22.38
N LYS A 583 23.44 -19.69 -23.23
CA LYS A 583 24.85 -19.95 -23.59
C LYS A 583 25.74 -19.98 -22.35
N LYS A 584 25.59 -19.01 -21.43
CA LYS A 584 26.37 -19.00 -20.19
C LYS A 584 26.08 -20.22 -19.30
N LEU A 585 24.84 -20.66 -19.23
CA LEU A 585 24.49 -21.90 -18.51
C LEU A 585 25.09 -23.14 -19.18
N LEU A 586 25.13 -23.17 -20.51
CA LEU A 586 25.77 -24.24 -21.27
C LEU A 586 27.29 -24.26 -21.03
N ASP A 587 27.93 -23.10 -21.05
CA ASP A 587 29.38 -22.97 -20.80
C ASP A 587 29.73 -23.40 -19.37
N LEU A 588 28.91 -23.03 -18.37
CA LEU A 588 29.06 -23.49 -16.98
C LEU A 588 28.86 -25.01 -16.83
N LYS A 589 27.99 -25.62 -17.65
CA LYS A 589 27.84 -27.09 -17.70
C LYS A 589 29.00 -27.79 -18.41
N ARG A 590 29.66 -27.10 -19.34
CA ARG A 590 30.77 -27.63 -20.15
C ARG A 590 32.12 -27.51 -19.48
N GLN A 591 32.28 -26.66 -18.46
CA GLN A 591 33.47 -26.67 -17.61
C GLN A 591 33.53 -28.01 -16.86
N PRO A 592 34.46 -28.93 -17.22
CA PRO A 592 34.65 -30.16 -16.48
C PRO A 592 35.25 -29.83 -15.11
N LEU A 593 35.19 -30.81 -14.22
CA LEU A 593 36.04 -30.92 -13.03
C LEU A 593 37.53 -30.86 -13.43
N GLU A 594 38.06 -29.68 -13.71
CA GLU A 594 39.49 -29.39 -13.74
C GLU A 594 39.78 -28.29 -12.71
N ALA A 595 39.51 -28.63 -11.45
CA ALA A 595 40.04 -27.97 -10.27
C ALA A 595 39.73 -28.86 -9.05
N THR A 596 40.34 -30.04 -9.02
CA THR A 596 40.74 -30.72 -7.79
C THR A 596 42.25 -30.60 -7.67
#